data_AF-A0AAW7JEM7-F1
#
_entry.id   AF-A0AAW7JEM7-F1
#
_cell.length_a   1.000
_cell.length_b   1.000
_cell.length_c   1.000
_cell.angle_alpha   90.00
_cell.angle_beta   90.00
_cell.angle_gamma   90.00
#
_symmetry.space_group_name_H-M   'P 1'
#
loop_
_entity.id
_entity.type
_entity.pdbx_description
1 polymer ?
#
loop_
_entity_poly.entity_id
_entity_poly.type
_entity_poly.pdbx_seq_one_letter_code
_entity_poly.pdbx_strand_id
1 'polypeptide(L)'
;MIKKLMLIMLLQISFASCVCAQKVIDWRATRDSVAKHADKFLEVEGVKLRPGMTMKRALEIFDAIGWKPDPFYDVEEDDLQLHILYGTSLGIKNCAMFIAPTDKDRNIVGIIGITYIESNSFKKLKETYDKVKKSLSEKNYALSSREYFKDKETENSKSNKKKLQALAQDEAVFETTFTASDNPDYNVLGYASLFIERYKDKTGSFNSVSVIYSTSDKFIEEVEDNPEFMFPR
;
A
#
# COMPACT_ATOMS: atom_id res chain seq x y z
N MET A 1 3.05 49.83 -1.08
CA MET A 1 2.61 48.69 -1.91
C MET A 1 3.04 47.35 -1.36
N ILE A 2 4.34 47.13 -1.08
CA ILE A 2 4.87 45.84 -0.57
C ILE A 2 4.15 45.34 0.69
N LYS A 3 3.88 46.21 1.69
CA LYS A 3 3.16 45.81 2.91
C LYS A 3 1.71 45.33 2.67
N LYS A 4 1.00 45.90 1.69
CA LYS A 4 -0.36 45.46 1.32
C LYS A 4 -0.32 44.13 0.56
N LEU A 5 0.69 43.92 -0.28
CA LEU A 5 0.88 42.66 -1.00
C LEU A 5 1.28 41.51 -0.06
N MET A 6 2.16 41.79 0.91
CA MET A 6 2.49 40.84 2.00
C MET A 6 1.26 40.49 2.82
N LEU A 7 0.43 41.47 3.17
CA LEU A 7 -0.79 41.22 3.95
C LEU A 7 -1.78 40.32 3.18
N ILE A 8 -1.96 40.56 1.88
CA ILE A 8 -2.82 39.73 1.03
C ILE A 8 -2.26 38.30 0.89
N MET A 9 -0.95 38.14 0.68
CA MET A 9 -0.32 36.80 0.69
C MET A 9 -0.50 36.10 2.04
N LEU A 10 -0.28 36.79 3.16
CA LEU A 10 -0.45 36.23 4.50
C LEU A 10 -1.90 35.80 4.74
N LEU A 11 -2.88 36.60 4.30
CA LEU A 11 -4.30 36.22 4.36
C LEU A 11 -4.60 35.00 3.49
N GLN A 12 -4.10 34.94 2.25
CA GLN A 12 -4.32 33.79 1.37
C GLN A 12 -3.68 32.51 1.92
N ILE A 13 -2.48 32.58 2.50
CA ILE A 13 -1.83 31.44 3.18
C ILE A 13 -2.64 31.01 4.41
N SER A 14 -3.19 31.97 5.17
CA SER A 14 -4.04 31.70 6.34
C SER A 14 -5.36 31.03 5.95
N PHE A 15 -5.99 31.45 4.85
CA PHE A 15 -7.20 30.82 4.33
C PHE A 15 -6.93 29.41 3.77
N ALA A 16 -5.84 29.22 3.01
CA ALA A 16 -5.48 27.91 2.47
C ALA A 16 -5.17 26.90 3.59
N SER A 17 -4.40 27.30 4.60
CA SER A 17 -4.09 26.44 5.75
C SER A 17 -5.33 26.11 6.60
N CYS A 18 -6.25 27.06 6.78
CA CYS A 18 -7.51 26.83 7.49
C CYS A 18 -8.44 25.84 6.75
N VAL A 19 -8.54 25.95 5.42
CA VAL A 19 -9.32 25.01 4.59
C VAL A 19 -8.72 23.60 4.63
N CYS A 20 -7.39 23.47 4.58
CA CYS A 20 -6.72 22.17 4.70
C CYS A 20 -6.96 21.54 6.09
N ALA A 21 -6.82 22.32 7.17
CA ALA A 21 -7.06 21.84 8.52
C ALA A 21 -8.52 21.40 8.74
N GLN A 22 -9.49 22.15 8.21
CA GLN A 22 -10.91 21.77 8.29
C GLN A 22 -11.18 20.46 7.54
N LYS A 23 -10.63 20.28 6.34
CA LYS A 23 -10.75 19.01 5.60
C LYS A 23 -10.18 17.83 6.38
N VAL A 24 -9.02 17.98 7.00
CA VAL A 24 -8.41 16.94 7.84
C VAL A 24 -9.32 16.57 9.01
N ILE A 25 -9.88 17.57 9.69
CA ILE A 25 -10.83 17.35 10.80
C ILE A 25 -12.06 16.59 10.30
N ASP A 26 -12.59 16.97 9.13
CA ASP A 26 -13.73 16.30 8.51
C ASP A 26 -13.37 14.85 8.14
N TRP A 27 -12.16 14.57 7.65
CA TRP A 27 -11.68 13.22 7.36
C TRP A 27 -11.53 12.36 8.61
N ARG A 28 -10.94 12.88 9.69
CA ARG A 28 -10.81 12.16 10.96
C ARG A 28 -12.18 11.84 11.57
N ALA A 29 -13.09 12.83 11.59
CA ALA A 29 -14.46 12.63 12.06
C ALA A 29 -15.22 11.62 11.20
N THR A 30 -14.97 11.64 9.89
CA THR A 30 -15.59 10.68 8.98
C THR A 30 -15.00 9.28 9.12
N ARG A 31 -13.68 9.12 9.28
CA ARG A 31 -13.06 7.83 9.65
C ARG A 31 -13.71 7.26 10.90
N ASP A 32 -13.83 8.05 11.96
CA ASP A 32 -14.39 7.59 13.25
C ASP A 32 -15.88 7.24 13.14
N SER A 33 -16.61 7.92 12.27
CA SER A 33 -18.02 7.61 11.94
C SER A 33 -18.12 6.32 11.13
N VAL A 34 -17.32 6.18 10.08
CA VAL A 34 -17.30 4.98 9.22
C VAL A 34 -16.81 3.77 10.01
N ALA A 35 -15.80 3.89 10.87
CA ALA A 35 -15.34 2.80 11.73
C ALA A 35 -16.44 2.23 12.65
N LYS A 36 -17.44 3.05 13.02
CA LYS A 36 -18.58 2.65 13.85
C LYS A 36 -19.71 1.99 13.07
N HIS A 37 -19.77 2.19 11.74
CA HIS A 37 -20.93 1.82 10.92
C HIS A 37 -20.58 1.02 9.65
N ALA A 38 -19.31 0.86 9.31
CA ALA A 38 -18.85 0.08 8.17
C ALA A 38 -18.64 -1.38 8.55
N ASP A 39 -19.14 -2.25 7.67
CA ASP A 39 -18.92 -3.70 7.78
C ASP A 39 -17.67 -4.16 7.01
N LYS A 40 -17.12 -3.26 6.18
CA LYS A 40 -16.07 -3.52 5.21
C LYS A 40 -14.79 -2.72 5.54
N PHE A 41 -13.69 -3.44 5.70
CA PHE A 41 -12.35 -2.90 5.93
C PHE A 41 -11.38 -3.61 4.98
N LEU A 42 -10.20 -3.02 4.76
CA LEU A 42 -9.10 -3.79 4.16
C LEU A 42 -8.86 -5.06 4.99
N GLU A 43 -8.62 -6.16 4.30
CA GLU A 43 -8.42 -7.45 4.92
C GLU A 43 -7.13 -8.07 4.40
N VAL A 44 -6.29 -8.51 5.33
CA VAL A 44 -5.03 -9.21 5.05
C VAL A 44 -5.09 -10.57 5.72
N GLU A 45 -5.06 -11.65 4.94
CA GLU A 45 -5.10 -13.03 5.46
C GLU A 45 -6.26 -13.30 6.45
N GLY A 46 -7.46 -12.76 6.17
CA GLY A 46 -8.61 -12.90 7.08
C GLY A 46 -8.70 -11.85 8.18
N VAL A 47 -7.64 -11.05 8.38
CA VAL A 47 -7.55 -10.03 9.42
C VAL A 47 -8.07 -8.69 8.89
N LYS A 48 -9.18 -8.20 9.45
CA LYS A 48 -9.73 -6.88 9.14
C LYS A 48 -8.87 -5.78 9.77
N LEU A 49 -8.28 -4.92 8.95
CA LEU A 49 -7.45 -3.79 9.37
C LEU A 49 -8.33 -2.61 9.78
N ARG A 50 -8.84 -2.67 11.01
CA ARG A 50 -9.64 -1.59 11.58
C ARG A 50 -8.76 -0.38 11.96
N PRO A 51 -9.29 0.85 11.87
CA PRO A 51 -8.58 2.03 12.34
C PRO A 51 -8.11 1.89 13.80
N GLY A 52 -6.91 2.37 14.10
CA GLY A 52 -6.30 2.28 15.42
C GLY A 52 -5.82 0.89 15.82
N MET A 53 -5.70 -0.05 14.87
CA MET A 53 -5.06 -1.35 15.14
C MET A 53 -3.63 -1.14 15.61
N THR A 54 -3.29 -1.66 16.79
CA THR A 54 -1.94 -1.51 17.33
C THR A 54 -0.97 -2.53 16.73
N MET A 55 0.31 -2.14 16.61
CA MET A 55 1.40 -3.01 16.14
C MET A 55 1.45 -4.32 16.94
N LYS A 56 1.43 -4.21 18.29
CA LYS A 56 1.39 -5.38 19.18
C LYS A 56 0.24 -6.33 18.83
N ARG A 57 -0.97 -5.79 18.66
CA ARG A 57 -2.15 -6.61 18.37
C ARG A 57 -2.07 -7.26 17.00
N ALA A 58 -1.59 -6.55 15.98
CA ALA A 58 -1.40 -7.09 14.65
C ALA A 58 -0.41 -8.26 14.66
N LEU A 59 0.76 -8.08 15.29
CA LEU A 59 1.79 -9.11 15.40
C LEU A 59 1.27 -10.37 16.12
N GLU A 60 0.54 -10.21 17.23
CA GLU A 60 -0.08 -11.35 17.95
C GLU A 60 -1.07 -12.12 17.07
N ILE A 61 -1.90 -11.42 16.28
CA ILE A 61 -2.88 -12.06 15.39
C ILE A 61 -2.17 -12.81 14.27
N PHE A 62 -1.21 -12.17 13.60
CA PHE A 62 -0.48 -12.78 12.48
C PHE A 62 0.34 -13.99 12.92
N ASP A 63 0.99 -13.92 14.09
CA ASP A 63 1.68 -15.07 14.68
C ASP A 63 0.74 -16.25 14.94
N ALA A 64 -0.46 -15.96 15.47
CA ALA A 64 -1.48 -16.97 15.76
C ALA A 64 -2.02 -17.67 14.50
N ILE A 65 -2.04 -16.99 13.35
CA ILE A 65 -2.44 -17.58 12.06
C ILE A 65 -1.25 -18.10 11.23
N GLY A 66 -0.06 -18.15 11.82
CA GLY A 66 1.09 -18.86 11.25
C GLY A 66 2.13 -18.01 10.52
N TRP A 67 2.04 -16.68 10.59
CA TRP A 67 3.09 -15.78 10.11
C TRP A 67 4.13 -15.55 11.20
N LYS A 68 5.32 -16.10 11.02
CA LYS A 68 6.35 -16.11 12.07
C LYS A 68 7.39 -15.02 11.85
N PRO A 69 7.83 -14.32 12.91
CA PRO A 69 8.85 -13.29 12.78
C PRO A 69 10.15 -13.85 12.23
N ASP A 70 10.83 -13.04 11.41
CA ASP A 70 12.18 -13.33 10.98
C ASP A 70 13.11 -13.32 12.20
N PRO A 71 13.74 -14.45 12.56
CA PRO A 71 14.64 -14.50 13.71
C PRO A 71 15.94 -13.70 13.52
N PHE A 72 16.22 -13.23 12.30
CA PHE A 72 17.45 -12.51 11.96
C PHE A 72 17.23 -11.01 11.69
N TYR A 73 15.99 -10.53 11.77
CA TYR A 73 15.67 -9.12 11.55
C TYR A 73 15.54 -8.38 12.87
N ASP A 74 16.42 -7.40 13.10
CA ASP A 74 16.33 -6.52 14.26
C ASP A 74 15.55 -5.26 13.89
N VAL A 75 14.41 -5.08 14.54
CA VAL A 75 13.51 -3.94 14.34
C VAL A 75 14.08 -2.66 14.96
N GLU A 76 14.93 -2.78 15.99
CA GLU A 76 15.49 -1.62 16.70
C GLU A 76 16.53 -0.88 15.85
N GLU A 77 17.16 -1.56 14.89
CA GLU A 77 18.12 -0.97 13.95
C GLU A 77 17.47 -0.39 12.69
N ASP A 78 16.15 -0.55 12.52
CA ASP A 78 15.42 -0.03 11.36
C ASP A 78 14.72 1.31 11.68
N ASP A 79 15.07 2.35 10.92
CA ASP A 79 14.47 3.68 11.04
C ASP A 79 12.94 3.67 10.83
N LEU A 80 12.45 2.69 10.05
CA LEU A 80 11.03 2.49 9.75
C LEU A 80 10.32 1.56 10.75
N GLN A 81 11.04 0.96 11.70
CA GLN A 81 10.53 -0.05 12.64
C GLN A 81 9.70 -1.15 11.96
N LEU A 82 10.20 -1.64 10.83
CA LEU A 82 9.57 -2.69 10.04
C LEU A 82 9.63 -4.01 10.81
N HIS A 83 8.50 -4.70 10.92
CA HIS A 83 8.47 -6.09 11.36
C HIS A 83 8.34 -7.00 10.15
N ILE A 84 9.29 -7.91 9.96
CA ILE A 84 9.25 -8.92 8.89
C ILE A 84 8.74 -10.24 9.46
N LEU A 85 7.69 -10.79 8.86
CA LEU A 85 7.14 -12.10 9.15
C LEU A 85 7.20 -12.98 7.89
N TYR A 86 7.36 -14.29 8.05
CA TYR A 86 7.28 -15.27 6.97
C TYR A 86 6.09 -16.19 7.14
N GLY A 87 5.42 -16.49 6.03
CA GLY A 87 4.21 -17.30 6.06
C GLY A 87 3.77 -17.82 4.70
N THR A 88 2.50 -18.19 4.63
CA THR A 88 1.83 -18.66 3.42
C THR A 88 0.65 -17.74 3.12
N SER A 89 0.56 -17.26 1.88
CA SER A 89 -0.56 -16.45 1.41
C SER A 89 -1.16 -17.05 0.14
N LEU A 90 -2.49 -17.18 0.08
CA LEU A 90 -3.21 -17.79 -1.05
C LEU A 90 -2.67 -19.18 -1.45
N GLY A 91 -2.11 -19.94 -0.50
CA GLY A 91 -1.46 -21.24 -0.75
C GLY A 91 -0.05 -21.15 -1.37
N ILE A 92 0.51 -19.96 -1.53
CA ILE A 92 1.91 -19.73 -1.92
C ILE A 92 2.74 -19.66 -0.64
N LYS A 93 3.78 -20.49 -0.55
CA LYS A 93 4.67 -20.59 0.63
C LYS A 93 5.81 -19.58 0.54
N ASN A 94 6.46 -19.34 1.68
CA ASN A 94 7.65 -18.49 1.81
C ASN A 94 7.40 -17.04 1.34
N CYS A 95 6.20 -16.54 1.60
CA CYS A 95 5.89 -15.13 1.44
C CYS A 95 6.50 -14.35 2.60
N ALA A 96 7.02 -13.14 2.32
CA ALA A 96 7.40 -12.19 3.35
C ALA A 96 6.24 -11.21 3.55
N MET A 97 5.84 -11.01 4.79
CA MET A 97 4.96 -9.93 5.20
C MET A 97 5.80 -8.90 5.93
N PHE A 98 5.61 -7.64 5.61
CA PHE A 98 6.19 -6.55 6.37
C PHE A 98 5.09 -5.71 6.99
N ILE A 99 5.27 -5.31 8.24
CA ILE A 99 4.31 -4.49 8.99
C ILE A 99 5.08 -3.29 9.52
N ALA A 100 4.65 -2.09 9.16
CA ALA A 100 5.25 -0.85 9.62
C ALA A 100 4.20 0.03 10.31
N PRO A 101 4.61 0.80 11.33
CA PRO A 101 3.69 1.73 11.97
C PRO A 101 3.38 2.94 11.09
N THR A 102 2.52 3.84 11.56
CA THR A 102 2.37 5.17 10.98
C THR A 102 3.56 6.06 11.34
N ASP A 103 3.72 7.20 10.65
CA ASP A 103 4.85 8.10 10.89
C ASP A 103 4.64 8.90 12.19
N LYS A 104 3.38 9.26 12.51
CA LYS A 104 3.04 10.08 13.67
C LYS A 104 2.76 9.28 14.94
N ASP A 105 2.39 8.00 14.85
CA ASP A 105 2.22 7.11 16.01
C ASP A 105 2.81 5.72 15.75
N ARG A 106 3.99 5.48 16.33
CA ARG A 106 4.74 4.22 16.20
C ARG A 106 4.02 3.00 16.80
N ASN A 107 2.91 3.19 17.52
CA ASN A 107 2.11 2.08 18.06
C ASN A 107 0.99 1.64 17.13
N ILE A 108 0.62 2.42 16.13
CA ILE A 108 -0.51 2.14 15.22
C ILE A 108 0.03 1.58 13.91
N VAL A 109 -0.61 0.54 13.39
CA VAL A 109 -0.25 -0.04 12.09
C VAL A 109 -0.56 0.96 10.98
N GLY A 110 0.48 1.34 10.24
CA GLY A 110 0.35 2.19 9.06
C GLY A 110 0.28 1.40 7.77
N ILE A 111 1.22 0.47 7.59
CA ILE A 111 1.35 -0.30 6.35
C ILE A 111 1.48 -1.77 6.68
N ILE A 112 0.81 -2.61 5.90
CA ILE A 112 1.11 -4.04 5.80
C ILE A 112 1.41 -4.35 4.35
N GLY A 113 2.51 -5.02 4.05
CA GLY A 113 2.79 -5.53 2.72
C GLY A 113 3.01 -7.02 2.71
N ILE A 114 2.66 -7.68 1.61
CA ILE A 114 3.01 -9.08 1.34
C ILE A 114 3.77 -9.14 0.03
N THR A 115 4.96 -9.72 0.08
CA THR A 115 5.85 -9.95 -1.05
C THR A 115 5.92 -11.44 -1.39
N TYR A 116 5.63 -11.74 -2.65
CA TYR A 116 5.73 -13.06 -3.27
C TYR A 116 6.99 -13.08 -4.12
N ILE A 117 8.06 -13.70 -3.61
CA ILE A 117 9.37 -13.69 -4.26
C ILE A 117 9.38 -14.69 -5.43
N GLU A 118 9.57 -14.17 -6.65
CA GLU A 118 9.50 -14.94 -7.90
C GLU A 118 10.61 -14.48 -8.86
N SER A 119 11.83 -14.97 -8.63
CA SER A 119 13.04 -14.31 -9.14
C SER A 119 13.25 -14.41 -10.66
N ASN A 120 12.75 -15.48 -11.31
CA ASN A 120 13.31 -15.92 -12.62
C ASN A 120 12.27 -16.20 -13.72
N SER A 121 10.98 -15.93 -13.53
CA SER A 121 9.96 -16.22 -14.56
C SER A 121 8.90 -15.14 -14.60
N PHE A 122 8.88 -14.36 -15.68
CA PHE A 122 7.80 -13.40 -15.92
C PHE A 122 6.42 -14.07 -15.93
N LYS A 123 6.33 -15.25 -16.55
CA LYS A 123 5.09 -16.05 -16.55
C LYS A 123 4.57 -16.30 -15.12
N LYS A 124 5.45 -16.70 -14.20
CA LYS A 124 5.07 -16.96 -12.80
C LYS A 124 4.72 -15.68 -12.04
N LEU A 125 5.44 -14.58 -12.30
CA LEU A 125 5.10 -13.26 -11.77
C LEU A 125 3.69 -12.86 -12.19
N LYS A 126 3.37 -12.99 -13.48
CA LYS A 126 2.04 -12.64 -13.99
C LYS A 126 0.95 -13.54 -13.44
N GLU A 127 1.17 -14.85 -13.36
CA GLU A 127 0.24 -15.81 -12.74
C GLU A 127 -0.03 -15.47 -11.26
N THR A 128 1.02 -15.12 -10.51
CA THR A 128 0.90 -14.72 -9.10
C THR A 128 0.15 -13.39 -8.98
N TYR A 129 0.53 -12.39 -9.78
CA TYR A 129 -0.14 -11.10 -9.83
C TYR A 129 -1.63 -11.25 -10.14
N ASP A 130 -2.00 -12.03 -11.15
CA ASP A 130 -3.41 -12.24 -11.53
C ASP A 130 -4.19 -12.97 -10.43
N LYS A 131 -3.56 -13.92 -9.75
CA LYS A 131 -4.15 -14.62 -8.60
C LYS A 131 -4.42 -13.68 -7.43
N VAL A 132 -3.45 -12.84 -7.07
CA VAL A 132 -3.60 -11.84 -6.00
C VAL A 132 -4.64 -10.79 -6.40
N LYS A 133 -4.57 -10.28 -7.64
CA LYS A 133 -5.53 -9.32 -8.20
C LYS A 133 -6.96 -9.83 -8.08
N LYS A 134 -7.21 -11.07 -8.51
CA LYS A 134 -8.51 -11.72 -8.41
C LYS A 134 -9.01 -11.77 -6.97
N SER A 135 -8.15 -12.22 -6.03
CA SER A 135 -8.51 -12.29 -4.61
C SER A 135 -8.86 -10.91 -4.03
N LEU A 136 -8.18 -9.84 -4.45
CA LEU A 136 -8.46 -8.48 -4.01
C LEU A 136 -9.76 -7.94 -4.61
N SER A 137 -10.02 -8.20 -5.90
CA SER A 137 -11.24 -7.78 -6.61
C SER A 137 -12.52 -8.40 -6.04
N GLU A 138 -12.45 -9.58 -5.43
CA GLU A 138 -13.62 -10.20 -4.77
C GLU A 138 -14.11 -9.41 -3.55
N LYS A 139 -13.22 -8.63 -2.92
CA LYS A 139 -13.50 -7.90 -1.68
C LYS A 139 -13.43 -6.39 -1.83
N ASN A 140 -12.70 -5.88 -2.82
CA ASN A 140 -12.38 -4.46 -2.95
C ASN A 140 -12.70 -3.94 -4.35
N TYR A 141 -12.96 -2.63 -4.43
CA TYR A 141 -13.15 -1.97 -5.72
C TYR A 141 -11.79 -1.65 -6.36
N ALA A 142 -11.58 -2.02 -7.62
CA ALA A 142 -10.39 -1.66 -8.37
C ALA A 142 -10.53 -0.22 -8.87
N LEU A 143 -9.75 0.69 -8.28
CA LEU A 143 -9.77 2.11 -8.61
C LEU A 143 -9.00 2.39 -9.92
N SER A 144 -7.86 1.72 -10.10
CA SER A 144 -7.00 1.88 -11.27
C SER A 144 -6.30 0.56 -11.60
N SER A 145 -5.99 0.36 -12.89
CA SER A 145 -5.22 -0.79 -13.35
C SER A 145 -4.35 -0.37 -14.54
N ARG A 146 -3.05 -0.50 -14.40
CA ARG A 146 -2.03 -0.20 -15.41
C ARG A 146 -1.22 -1.46 -15.68
N GLU A 147 -1.50 -2.11 -16.80
CA GLU A 147 -0.85 -3.36 -17.20
C GLU A 147 -0.45 -3.29 -18.66
N TYR A 148 0.82 -3.04 -18.94
CA TYR A 148 1.30 -2.91 -20.32
C TYR A 148 2.81 -3.12 -20.45
N PHE A 149 3.24 -3.41 -21.68
CA PHE A 149 4.60 -3.24 -22.14
C PHE A 149 4.63 -2.01 -23.08
N LYS A 150 5.70 -1.22 -23.04
CA LYS A 150 5.90 -0.09 -23.96
C LYS A 150 6.09 -0.59 -25.41
N ASP A 151 6.74 -1.74 -25.57
CA ASP A 151 7.02 -2.36 -26.86
C ASP A 151 6.11 -3.58 -27.13
N LYS A 152 5.46 -3.58 -28.31
CA LYS A 152 4.54 -4.65 -28.73
C LYS A 152 5.26 -5.95 -29.06
N GLU A 153 6.50 -5.93 -29.53
CA GLU A 153 7.23 -7.18 -29.79
C GLU A 153 7.50 -7.93 -28.47
N THR A 154 7.85 -7.19 -27.42
CA THR A 154 8.07 -7.70 -26.07
C THR A 154 6.76 -8.18 -25.44
N GLU A 155 5.66 -7.47 -25.64
CA GLU A 155 4.32 -7.89 -25.21
C GLU A 155 3.95 -9.26 -25.79
N ASN A 156 4.14 -9.44 -27.10
CA ASN A 156 3.81 -10.68 -27.80
C ASN A 156 4.86 -11.79 -27.64
N SER A 157 6.02 -11.48 -27.06
CA SER A 157 7.09 -12.44 -26.86
C SER A 157 6.72 -13.52 -25.84
N LYS A 158 7.08 -14.78 -26.11
CA LYS A 158 7.03 -15.85 -25.09
C LYS A 158 8.29 -15.91 -24.23
N SER A 159 9.28 -15.06 -24.48
CA SER A 159 10.56 -15.07 -23.78
C SER A 159 10.45 -14.41 -22.39
N ASN A 160 10.54 -15.23 -21.34
CA ASN A 160 10.66 -14.72 -19.97
C ASN A 160 11.82 -13.73 -19.84
N LYS A 161 12.98 -14.03 -20.44
CA LYS A 161 14.15 -13.16 -20.37
C LYS A 161 13.87 -11.77 -20.94
N LYS A 162 13.23 -11.68 -22.12
CA LYS A 162 12.88 -10.39 -22.73
C LYS A 162 11.90 -9.60 -21.85
N LYS A 163 10.86 -10.26 -21.32
CA LYS A 163 9.86 -9.59 -20.47
C LYS A 163 10.43 -9.14 -19.12
N LEU A 164 11.28 -9.95 -18.49
CA LEU A 164 11.99 -9.57 -17.27
C LEU A 164 12.97 -8.43 -17.51
N GLN A 165 13.61 -8.38 -18.68
CA GLN A 165 14.47 -7.26 -19.06
C GLN A 165 13.67 -5.97 -19.22
N ALA A 166 12.50 -6.02 -19.86
CA ALA A 166 11.62 -4.85 -19.97
C ALA A 166 11.12 -4.37 -18.61
N LEU A 167 10.77 -5.26 -17.68
CA LEU A 167 10.49 -4.89 -16.28
C LEU A 167 11.70 -4.18 -15.64
N ALA A 168 12.91 -4.72 -15.83
CA ALA A 168 14.12 -4.14 -15.25
C ALA A 168 14.53 -2.78 -15.85
N GLN A 169 13.94 -2.40 -16.98
CA GLN A 169 14.21 -1.16 -17.71
C GLN A 169 13.03 -0.17 -17.62
N ASP A 170 12.05 -0.43 -16.75
CA ASP A 170 10.82 0.36 -16.62
C ASP A 170 10.05 0.49 -17.96
N GLU A 171 10.18 -0.53 -18.82
CA GLU A 171 9.47 -0.66 -20.10
C GLU A 171 8.22 -1.54 -19.99
N ALA A 172 7.93 -2.03 -18.79
CA ALA A 172 6.74 -2.79 -18.48
C ALA A 172 6.20 -2.37 -17.11
N VAL A 173 4.88 -2.18 -17.02
CA VAL A 173 4.20 -1.75 -15.80
C VAL A 173 3.06 -2.71 -15.52
N PHE A 174 2.98 -3.19 -14.28
CA PHE A 174 1.87 -4.01 -13.78
C PHE A 174 1.53 -3.52 -12.39
N GLU A 175 0.50 -2.70 -12.30
CA GLU A 175 0.04 -2.09 -11.07
C GLU A 175 -1.49 -2.02 -11.06
N THR A 176 -2.11 -2.36 -9.94
CA THR A 176 -3.54 -2.16 -9.70
C THR A 176 -3.74 -1.61 -8.29
N THR A 177 -4.49 -0.53 -8.19
CA THR A 177 -4.89 0.05 -6.90
C THR A 177 -6.31 -0.34 -6.58
N PHE A 178 -6.53 -0.77 -5.34
CA PHE A 178 -7.82 -1.15 -4.78
C PHE A 178 -8.19 -0.25 -3.62
N THR A 179 -9.47 -0.02 -3.43
CA THR A 179 -10.00 0.66 -2.25
C THR A 179 -11.04 -0.20 -1.55
N ALA A 180 -10.98 -0.18 -0.21
CA ALA A 180 -12.07 -0.68 0.63
C ALA A 180 -13.09 0.45 0.78
N SER A 181 -14.16 0.41 -0.02
CA SER A 181 -15.31 1.29 0.18
C SER A 181 -16.62 0.59 -0.21
N ASP A 182 -17.70 1.07 0.39
CA ASP A 182 -19.09 0.80 -0.02
C ASP A 182 -19.64 1.90 -0.96
N ASN A 183 -18.90 3.01 -1.13
CA ASN A 183 -19.23 4.13 -2.01
C ASN A 183 -17.95 4.78 -2.59
N PRO A 184 -17.74 4.79 -3.91
CA PRO A 184 -16.53 5.35 -4.54
C PRO A 184 -16.35 6.87 -4.34
N ASP A 185 -17.38 7.60 -3.90
CA ASP A 185 -17.31 9.05 -3.75
C ASP A 185 -16.85 9.57 -2.38
N TYR A 186 -16.90 8.78 -1.29
CA TYR A 186 -16.49 9.29 0.03
C TYR A 186 -15.98 8.17 0.95
N ASN A 187 -14.76 8.38 1.48
CA ASN A 187 -14.14 7.79 2.69
C ASN A 187 -13.14 6.66 2.45
N VAL A 188 -11.87 7.03 2.54
CA VAL A 188 -10.74 6.13 2.37
C VAL A 188 -10.53 5.35 3.68
N LEU A 189 -11.00 4.11 3.70
CA LEU A 189 -10.67 3.13 4.75
C LEU A 189 -9.31 2.46 4.49
N GLY A 190 -8.40 3.21 3.88
CA GLY A 190 -7.17 2.71 3.31
C GLY A 190 -7.31 2.27 1.85
N TYR A 191 -6.18 1.89 1.26
CA TYR A 191 -6.10 1.35 -0.09
C TYR A 191 -5.08 0.21 -0.15
N ALA A 192 -5.15 -0.61 -1.19
CA ALA A 192 -4.15 -1.64 -1.48
C ALA A 192 -3.56 -1.43 -2.87
N SER A 193 -2.23 -1.37 -2.98
CA SER A 193 -1.52 -1.32 -4.26
C SER A 193 -0.87 -2.66 -4.54
N LEU A 194 -1.26 -3.32 -5.62
CA LEU A 194 -0.69 -4.57 -6.12
C LEU A 194 0.20 -4.27 -7.31
N PHE A 195 1.43 -4.76 -7.32
CA PHE A 195 2.35 -4.52 -8.42
C PHE A 195 3.39 -5.62 -8.62
N ILE A 196 3.96 -5.68 -9.83
CA ILE A 196 5.15 -6.48 -10.14
C ILE A 196 6.34 -5.52 -10.13
N GLU A 197 7.38 -5.87 -9.39
CA GLU A 197 8.59 -5.04 -9.30
C GLU A 197 9.86 -5.88 -9.35
N ARG A 198 10.97 -5.15 -9.52
CA ARG A 198 12.32 -5.68 -9.41
C ARG A 198 13.02 -4.99 -8.26
N TYR A 199 13.26 -5.73 -7.19
CA TYR A 199 14.13 -5.29 -6.11
C TYR A 199 15.60 -5.47 -6.52
N LYS A 200 16.41 -4.47 -6.21
CA LYS A 200 17.85 -4.50 -6.38
C LYS A 200 18.49 -3.88 -5.15
N ASP A 201 19.32 -4.66 -4.47
CA ASP A 201 20.08 -4.22 -3.31
C ASP A 201 21.56 -4.59 -3.48
N LYS A 202 22.35 -4.52 -2.40
CA LYS A 202 23.76 -4.91 -2.41
C LYS A 202 23.96 -6.43 -2.51
N THR A 203 22.95 -7.23 -2.17
CA THR A 203 23.02 -8.70 -2.11
C THR A 203 22.58 -9.36 -3.41
N GLY A 204 21.84 -8.65 -4.26
CA GLY A 204 21.52 -9.07 -5.60
C GLY A 204 20.31 -8.34 -6.17
N SER A 205 19.58 -9.05 -7.02
CA SER A 205 18.33 -8.57 -7.57
C SER A 205 17.34 -9.70 -7.70
N PHE A 206 16.10 -9.46 -7.34
CA PHE A 206 15.02 -10.41 -7.53
C PHE A 206 13.79 -9.67 -8.05
N ASN A 207 12.91 -10.42 -8.69
CA ASN A 207 11.61 -9.92 -9.09
C ASN A 207 10.57 -10.49 -8.14
N SER A 208 9.51 -9.75 -7.91
CA SER A 208 8.44 -10.16 -7.01
C SER A 208 7.11 -9.58 -7.46
N VAL A 209 6.05 -10.18 -6.92
CA VAL A 209 4.75 -9.53 -6.83
C VAL A 209 4.65 -9.01 -5.40
N SER A 210 4.19 -7.77 -5.24
CA SER A 210 3.98 -7.17 -3.92
C SER A 210 2.57 -6.59 -3.86
N VAL A 211 1.91 -6.77 -2.72
CA VAL A 211 0.72 -5.99 -2.36
C VAL A 211 1.02 -5.19 -1.12
N ILE A 212 0.75 -3.89 -1.15
CA ILE A 212 0.92 -2.97 -0.03
C ILE A 212 -0.44 -2.42 0.35
N TYR A 213 -0.86 -2.68 1.59
CA TYR A 213 -2.06 -2.16 2.22
C TYR A 213 -1.67 -0.94 3.05
N SER A 214 -2.16 0.24 2.69
CA SER A 214 -2.08 1.46 3.50
C SER A 214 -3.36 1.56 4.33
N THR A 215 -3.24 1.61 5.66
CA THR A 215 -4.39 1.72 6.55
C THR A 215 -5.02 3.11 6.45
N SER A 216 -6.25 3.26 6.96
CA SER A 216 -6.89 4.58 7.05
C SER A 216 -6.07 5.58 7.86
N ASP A 217 -5.36 5.12 8.88
CA ASP A 217 -4.54 5.99 9.74
C ASP A 217 -3.34 6.53 8.96
N LYS A 218 -2.61 5.66 8.23
CA LYS A 218 -1.53 6.11 7.35
C LYS A 218 -2.03 7.05 6.25
N PHE A 219 -3.14 6.71 5.60
CA PHE A 219 -3.71 7.56 4.56
C PHE A 219 -4.04 8.97 5.06
N ILE A 220 -4.61 9.10 6.26
CA ILE A 220 -4.92 10.41 6.84
C ILE A 220 -3.63 11.19 7.12
N GLU A 221 -2.58 10.55 7.61
CA GLU A 221 -1.29 11.21 7.81
C GLU A 221 -0.71 11.73 6.49
N GLU A 222 -0.78 10.93 5.42
CA GLU A 222 -0.32 11.30 4.08
C GLU A 222 -1.11 12.48 3.50
N VAL A 223 -2.42 12.53 3.71
CA VAL A 223 -3.27 13.66 3.27
C VAL A 223 -3.04 14.91 4.12
N GLU A 224 -2.75 14.76 5.41
CA GLU A 224 -2.37 15.87 6.28
C GLU A 224 -1.07 16.53 5.83
N ASP A 225 -0.09 15.71 5.48
CA ASP A 225 1.25 16.18 5.12
C ASP A 225 1.29 16.64 3.65
N ASN A 226 0.45 16.05 2.79
CA ASN A 226 0.25 16.45 1.40
C ASN A 226 -1.23 16.40 0.98
N PRO A 227 -1.97 17.51 1.10
CA PRO A 227 -3.39 17.58 0.69
C PRO A 227 -3.66 17.31 -0.79
N GLU A 228 -2.63 17.35 -1.66
CA GLU A 228 -2.72 17.01 -3.08
C GLU A 228 -2.63 15.50 -3.35
N PHE A 229 -2.30 14.68 -2.34
CA PHE A 229 -2.20 13.23 -2.42
C PHE A 229 -3.54 12.52 -2.74
N MET A 230 -4.65 13.27 -2.85
CA MET A 230 -5.92 12.71 -3.29
C MET A 230 -5.75 12.02 -4.64
N PHE A 231 -6.07 10.71 -4.66
CA PHE A 231 -5.96 9.84 -5.84
C PHE A 231 -6.32 10.61 -7.12
N PRO A 232 -5.37 10.75 -8.07
CA PRO A 232 -5.68 11.41 -9.33
C PRO A 232 -6.84 10.64 -9.97
N ARG A 233 -7.94 11.36 -10.22
CA ARG A 233 -9.06 10.87 -11.04
C ARG A 233 -8.61 10.67 -12.48
#